data_AF-Q020U5-F1
#
_entry.id   AF-Q020U5-F1
#
_cell.length_a   1.000
_cell.length_b   1.000
_cell.length_c   1.000
_cell.angle_alpha   90.00
_cell.angle_beta   90.00
_cell.angle_gamma   90.00
#
_symmetry.space_group_name_H-M   'P 1'
#
loop_
_entity.id
_entity.type
_entity.pdbx_description
1 polymer ?
#
loop_
_entity_poly.entity_id
_entity_poly.type
_entity_poly.pdbx_seq_one_letter_code
_entity_poly.pdbx_strand_id
1 'polypeptide(L)'
;MSSVDPGSAKVGDVVTVTGENLDKDNVAKVYLTDQKNDLTCEITSQKATEIKIKIPAKSTGRMALMILTSGKEQKLIEQPVKLTIE
;
A
#
# COMPACT_ATOMS: atom_id res chain seq x y z
N MET A 1 2.67 9.07 -0.29
CA MET A 1 2.57 8.31 -1.56
C MET A 1 1.92 9.19 -2.60
N SER A 2 2.49 9.24 -3.80
CA SER A 2 2.07 10.13 -4.88
C SER A 2 1.26 9.40 -5.96
N SER A 3 1.62 8.15 -6.28
CA SER A 3 0.88 7.35 -7.27
C SER A 3 0.95 5.85 -7.00
N VAL A 4 0.04 5.11 -7.65
CA VAL A 4 0.06 3.65 -7.75
C VAL A 4 -0.07 3.28 -9.22
N ASP A 5 0.78 2.36 -9.68
CA ASP A 5 0.84 1.88 -11.05
C ASP A 5 1.01 0.35 -11.07
N PRO A 6 0.13 -0.39 -11.76
CA PRO A 6 -1.10 0.08 -12.43
C PRO A 6 -2.16 0.57 -11.42
N GLY A 7 -3.02 1.50 -11.87
CA GLY A 7 -4.16 2.00 -11.09
C GLY A 7 -5.32 1.01 -10.93
N SER A 8 -5.25 -0.12 -11.64
CA SER A 8 -6.10 -1.30 -11.45
C SER A 8 -5.27 -2.58 -11.44
N ALA A 9 -5.65 -3.55 -10.62
CA ALA A 9 -4.92 -4.81 -10.48
C ALA A 9 -5.85 -5.96 -10.05
N LYS A 10 -5.42 -7.20 -10.22
CA LYS A 10 -6.12 -8.38 -9.71
C LYS A 10 -5.50 -8.86 -8.41
N VAL A 11 -6.24 -9.68 -7.70
CA VAL A 11 -5.70 -10.47 -6.58
C VAL A 11 -4.41 -11.18 -7.00
N GLY A 12 -3.37 -11.03 -6.19
CA GLY A 12 -2.07 -11.66 -6.41
C GLY A 12 -1.12 -10.90 -7.33
N ASP A 13 -1.59 -9.87 -8.05
CA ASP A 13 -0.74 -9.01 -8.86
C ASP A 13 0.21 -8.18 -7.98
N VAL A 14 1.30 -7.73 -8.57
CA VAL A 14 2.25 -6.80 -7.93
C VAL A 14 2.05 -5.42 -8.53
N VAL A 15 1.76 -4.44 -7.68
CA VAL A 15 1.66 -3.02 -8.06
C VAL A 15 2.81 -2.23 -7.48
N THR A 16 3.22 -1.18 -8.18
CA THR A 16 4.26 -0.24 -7.74
C THR A 16 3.61 1.01 -7.17
N VAL A 17 3.96 1.33 -5.94
CA VAL A 17 3.54 2.55 -5.25
C VAL A 17 4.73 3.49 -5.19
N THR A 18 4.59 4.72 -5.68
CA THR A 18 5.67 5.70 -5.68
C THR A 18 5.44 6.82 -4.67
N GLY A 19 6.52 7.49 -4.27
CA GLY A 19 6.49 8.59 -3.32
C GLY A 19 7.87 8.91 -2.76
N GLU A 20 7.91 9.36 -1.51
CA GLU A 20 9.13 9.72 -0.78
C GLU A 20 9.09 9.10 0.62
N ASN A 21 10.26 8.87 1.21
CA ASN A 21 10.43 8.26 2.55
C ASN A 21 9.67 6.94 2.68
N LEU A 22 9.78 6.09 1.66
CA LEU A 22 9.08 4.80 1.56
C LEU A 22 9.95 3.61 1.99
N ASP A 23 11.17 3.85 2.43
CA ASP A 23 12.07 2.82 2.96
C ASP A 23 11.56 2.22 4.29
N LYS A 24 12.28 1.21 4.78
CA LYS A 24 11.92 0.44 5.98
C LYS A 24 12.02 1.26 7.27
N ASP A 25 12.83 2.31 7.28
CA ASP A 25 13.00 3.16 8.45
C ASP A 25 11.80 4.08 8.65
N ASN A 26 11.02 4.32 7.59
CA ASN A 26 9.84 5.18 7.59
C ASN A 26 8.51 4.41 7.48
N VAL A 27 8.47 3.32 6.71
CA VAL A 27 7.25 2.53 6.45
C VAL A 27 7.42 1.09 6.91
N ALA A 28 6.65 0.69 7.91
CA ALA A 28 6.68 -0.65 8.48
C ALA A 28 5.80 -1.64 7.69
N LYS A 29 4.60 -1.21 7.29
CA LYS A 29 3.62 -2.04 6.58
C LYS A 29 2.76 -1.19 5.63
N VAL A 30 2.23 -1.85 4.60
CA VAL A 30 1.26 -1.29 3.66
C VAL A 30 -0.03 -2.11 3.72
N TYR A 31 -1.15 -1.42 3.64
CA TYR A 31 -2.49 -1.98 3.69
C TYR A 31 -3.33 -1.42 2.53
N LEU A 32 -4.31 -2.20 2.12
CA LEU A 32 -5.45 -1.73 1.34
C LEU A 32 -6.63 -1.60 2.28
N THR A 33 -7.30 -0.44 2.25
CA THR A 33 -8.46 -0.17 3.11
C THR A 33 -9.65 0.35 2.30
N ASP A 34 -10.86 -0.11 2.67
CA ASP A 34 -12.15 0.44 2.22
C ASP A 34 -12.82 1.28 3.34
N GLN A 35 -12.05 1.69 4.36
CA GLN A 35 -12.48 2.31 5.62
C GLN A 35 -13.28 1.40 6.57
N LYS A 36 -13.47 0.12 6.21
CA LYS A 36 -14.12 -0.89 7.06
C LYS A 36 -13.19 -2.07 7.33
N ASN A 37 -12.39 -2.46 6.35
CA ASN A 37 -11.51 -3.61 6.33
C ASN A 37 -10.11 -3.17 5.92
N ASP A 38 -9.13 -3.44 6.79
CA ASP A 38 -7.72 -3.18 6.49
C ASP A 38 -7.03 -4.50 6.12
N LEU A 39 -6.65 -4.63 4.86
CA LEU A 39 -6.01 -5.82 4.31
C LEU A 39 -4.51 -5.58 4.16
N THR A 40 -3.69 -6.31 4.91
CA THR A 40 -2.23 -6.19 4.82
C THR A 40 -1.72 -6.68 3.47
N CYS A 41 -0.91 -5.86 2.81
CA CYS A 41 -0.22 -6.21 1.58
C CYS A 41 1.15 -6.83 1.88
N GLU A 42 1.55 -7.79 1.05
CA GLU A 42 2.91 -8.30 1.06
C GLU A 42 3.82 -7.34 0.31
N ILE A 43 4.86 -6.82 0.96
CA ILE A 43 5.85 -5.95 0.33
C ILE A 43 6.91 -6.82 -0.32
N THR A 44 6.96 -6.83 -1.65
CA THR A 44 7.92 -7.62 -2.45
C THR A 44 9.22 -6.86 -2.72
N SER A 45 9.17 -5.53 -2.70
CA SER A 45 10.35 -4.64 -2.80
C SER A 45 10.04 -3.32 -2.10
N GLN A 46 11.04 -2.74 -1.44
CA GLN A 46 10.89 -1.47 -0.72
C GLN A 46 12.16 -0.63 -0.84
N LYS A 47 12.02 0.59 -1.32
CA LYS A 47 13.08 1.59 -1.49
C LYS A 47 12.57 2.95 -1.00
N ALA A 48 13.48 3.93 -0.90
CA ALA A 48 13.14 5.28 -0.46
C ALA A 48 12.04 5.96 -1.28
N THR A 49 11.91 5.64 -2.57
CA THR A 49 10.97 6.31 -3.50
C THR A 49 9.91 5.38 -4.11
N GLU A 50 9.98 4.08 -3.84
CA GLU A 50 9.03 3.09 -4.37
C GLU A 50 8.82 1.90 -3.43
N ILE A 51 7.60 1.38 -3.39
CA ILE A 51 7.26 0.10 -2.75
C ILE A 51 6.50 -0.74 -3.77
N LYS A 52 6.93 -1.99 -3.97
CA LYS A 52 6.16 -2.98 -4.71
C LYS A 52 5.39 -3.82 -3.72
N ILE A 53 4.08 -3.88 -3.91
CA ILE A 53 3.17 -4.64 -3.03
C ILE A 53 2.38 -5.65 -3.83
N LYS A 54 2.10 -6.80 -3.23
CA LYS A 54 1.24 -7.83 -3.78
C LYS A 54 -0.19 -7.65 -3.28
N ILE A 55 -1.17 -7.75 -4.17
CA ILE A 55 -2.59 -7.61 -3.83
C ILE A 55 -3.07 -8.84 -3.04
N PRO A 56 -3.64 -8.68 -1.84
CA PRO A 56 -4.15 -9.77 -1.01
C PRO A 56 -5.39 -10.44 -1.61
N ALA A 57 -5.62 -11.71 -1.26
CA ALA A 57 -6.68 -12.53 -1.85
C ALA A 57 -8.13 -12.11 -1.53
N LYS A 58 -8.33 -11.29 -0.50
CA LYS A 58 -9.66 -10.84 -0.06
C LYS A 58 -10.01 -9.44 -0.57
N SER A 59 -9.12 -8.81 -1.34
CA SER A 59 -9.30 -7.44 -1.78
C SER A 59 -10.19 -7.38 -3.03
N THR A 60 -11.11 -6.42 -3.07
CA THR A 60 -12.05 -6.25 -4.17
C THR A 60 -12.53 -4.80 -4.24
N GLY A 61 -12.84 -4.32 -5.45
CA GLY A 61 -13.37 -2.97 -5.65
C GLY A 61 -12.34 -1.87 -5.42
N ARG A 62 -12.82 -0.66 -5.10
CA ARG A 62 -11.97 0.52 -4.98
C ARG A 62 -11.44 0.66 -3.55
N MET A 63 -10.13 0.51 -3.39
CA MET A 63 -9.43 0.56 -2.11
C MET A 63 -8.52 1.79 -2.04
N ALA A 64 -8.28 2.31 -0.84
CA ALA A 64 -7.22 3.25 -0.55
C ALA A 64 -5.94 2.52 -0.12
N LEU A 65 -4.79 3.16 -0.30
CA LEU A 65 -3.57 2.71 0.37
C LEU A 65 -3.50 3.32 1.76
N MET A 66 -3.08 2.52 2.74
CA MET A 66 -2.78 2.96 4.09
C MET A 66 -1.42 2.43 4.49
N ILE A 67 -0.63 3.26 5.17
CA ILE A 67 0.68 2.85 5.67
C ILE A 67 0.71 2.86 7.19
N LEU A 68 1.49 1.95 7.75
CA LEU A 68 1.91 2.03 9.15
C LEU A 68 3.34 2.59 9.17
N THR A 69 3.53 3.72 9.86
CA THR A 69 4.88 4.28 10.02
C THR A 69 5.75 3.40 10.91
N SER A 70 7.05 3.42 10.65
CA SER A 70 8.07 2.81 11.50
C SER A 70 8.39 3.71 12.71
N GLY A 71 9.09 3.17 13.70
CA GLY A 71 9.51 3.89 14.91
C GLY A 71 8.66 3.61 16.16
N LYS A 72 8.93 4.35 17.25
CA LYS A 72 8.29 4.15 18.57
C LYS A 72 6.81 4.54 18.60
N GLU A 73 6.42 5.50 17.77
CA GLU A 73 5.03 5.95 17.61
C GLU A 73 4.52 5.59 16.22
N GLN A 74 4.16 4.32 16.04
CA GLN A 74 3.58 3.88 14.78
C GLN A 74 2.21 4.51 14.58
N LYS A 75 1.98 5.08 13.40
CA LYS A 75 0.72 5.71 13.02
C LYS A 75 0.22 5.11 11.72
N LEU A 76 -1.09 4.89 11.66
CA LEU A 76 -1.78 4.56 10.43
C LEU A 76 -2.10 5.85 9.69
N ILE A 77 -1.66 5.93 8.43
CA ILE A 77 -1.88 7.10 7.58
C ILE A 77 -2.51 6.63 6.28
N GLU A 78 -3.81 6.91 6.11
CA GLU A 78 -4.47 6.73 4.81
C GLU A 78 -3.87 7.71 3.81
N GLN A 79 -3.55 7.19 2.63
CA GLN A 79 -2.98 7.95 1.53
C GLN A 79 -4.09 8.37 0.57
N PRO A 80 -3.98 9.54 -0.08
CA PRO A 80 -5.00 10.03 -1.01
C PRO A 80 -5.11 9.22 -2.31
N VAL A 81 -4.20 8.26 -2.53
CA VAL A 81 -4.16 7.40 -3.71
C VAL A 81 -5.13 6.22 -3.56
N LYS A 82 -5.80 5.87 -4.66
CA LYS A 82 -6.76 4.76 -4.72
C LYS A 82 -6.30 3.73 -5.77
N LEU A 83 -6.60 2.47 -5.52
CA LEU A 83 -6.37 1.33 -6.40
C LEU A 83 -7.70 0.61 -6.63
N THR A 84 -8.00 0.28 -7.88
CA THR A 84 -9.16 -0.56 -8.22
C THR A 84 -8.73 -2.01 -8.30
N ILE A 85 -9.47 -2.91 -7.65
CA ILE A 85 -9.19 -4.34 -7.65
C ILE A 85 -10.35 -5.07 -8.32
N GLU A 86 -10.01 -5.81 -9.37
CA GLU A 86 -10.94 -6.52 -10.26
C GLU A 86 -10.92 -8.04 -10.06
#